data_AF-A0A7R7ENY2-F1
#
_entry.id   AF-A0A7R7ENY2-F1
#
_cell.length_a   1.000
_cell.length_b   1.000
_cell.length_c   1.000
_cell.angle_alpha   90.00
_cell.angle_beta   90.00
_cell.angle_gamma   90.00
#
_symmetry.space_group_name_H-M   'P 1'
#
loop_
_entity.id
_entity.type
_entity.pdbx_description
1 polymer ?
#
loop_
_entity_poly.entity_id
_entity_poly.type
_entity_poly.pdbx_seq_one_letter_code
_entity_poly.pdbx_strand_id
1 'polypeptide(L)'
;MTDNISIENTFLKKIMQDIKCKRSEENINLFFNEVAMNAHFVCIAKISEVPKSTKDGKNKFINNADLDLQVVTSDDGKIYYTAFSDIIELKKYNDDDKFNIAVLNFES
;
A
#
# COMPACT_ATOMS: atom_id res chain seq x y z
N MET A 1 -3.43 15.55 15.33
CA MET A 1 -2.05 15.14 15.00
C MET A 1 -2.17 13.72 14.49
N THR A 2 -2.19 13.55 13.18
CA THR A 2 -2.09 12.22 12.57
C THR A 2 -0.65 11.81 12.73
N ASP A 3 -0.40 10.85 13.62
CA ASP A 3 0.91 10.20 13.70
C ASP A 3 1.26 9.75 12.29
N ASN A 4 2.38 10.27 11.75
CA ASN A 4 2.98 9.77 10.53
C ASN A 4 3.41 8.33 10.82
N ILE A 5 2.49 7.38 10.64
CA ILE A 5 2.83 5.96 10.61
C ILE A 5 3.78 5.83 9.43
N SER A 6 5.07 5.74 9.72
CA SER A 6 6.10 5.47 8.71
C SER A 6 5.90 4.03 8.26
N ILE A 7 5.07 3.83 7.24
CA ILE A 7 4.86 2.52 6.64
C ILE A 7 6.10 2.22 5.84
N GLU A 8 6.95 1.38 6.42
CA GLU A 8 8.19 0.95 5.82
C GLU A 8 8.37 -0.56 6.01
N ASN A 9 8.31 -1.30 4.91
CA ASN A 9 8.58 -2.75 4.92
C ASN A 9 10.10 -3.00 4.87
N THR A 10 10.82 -2.66 5.94
CA THR A 10 12.30 -2.75 5.99
C THR A 10 12.82 -4.15 5.69
N PHE A 11 12.16 -5.19 6.21
CA PHE A 11 12.56 -6.57 5.97
C PHE A 11 12.30 -7.01 4.52
N LEU A 12 11.14 -6.65 3.96
CA LEU A 12 10.85 -6.87 2.54
C LEU A 12 11.89 -6.21 1.64
N LYS A 13 12.28 -4.95 1.92
CA LYS A 13 13.33 -4.23 1.18
C LYS A 13 14.67 -4.98 1.23
N LYS A 14 15.03 -5.50 2.40
CA LYS A 14 16.26 -6.29 2.57
C LYS A 14 16.22 -7.56 1.72
N ILE A 15 15.12 -8.32 1.78
CA ILE A 15 14.95 -9.53 0.96
C ILE A 15 15.03 -9.18 -0.53
N MET A 16 14.42 -8.08 -0.97
CA MET A 16 14.51 -7.62 -2.36
C MET A 16 15.94 -7.29 -2.79
N GLN A 17 16.76 -6.72 -1.91
CA GLN A 17 18.19 -6.50 -2.18
C GLN A 17 18.95 -7.83 -2.26
N ASP A 18 18.68 -8.75 -1.33
CA ASP A 18 19.31 -10.07 -1.33
C ASP A 18 18.98 -10.87 -2.61
N ILE A 19 17.74 -10.80 -3.09
CA ILE A 19 17.32 -11.41 -4.37
C ILE A 19 18.06 -10.79 -5.57
N LYS A 20 18.26 -9.46 -5.57
CA LYS A 20 19.01 -8.78 -6.63
C LYS A 20 20.48 -9.19 -6.66
N CYS A 21 21.08 -9.39 -5.48
CA CYS A 21 22.48 -9.83 -5.36
C CYS A 21 22.65 -11.31 -5.70
N LYS A 22 21.75 -12.17 -5.18
CA LYS A 22 21.77 -13.62 -5.40
C LYS A 22 20.35 -14.18 -5.33
N ARG A 23 19.83 -14.54 -6.50
CA ARG A 23 18.53 -15.21 -6.61
C ARG A 23 18.65 -16.67 -6.19
N SER A 24 18.03 -17.05 -5.09
CA SER A 24 17.87 -18.43 -4.61
C SER A 24 16.39 -18.73 -4.38
N GLU A 25 16.03 -20.01 -4.38
CA GLU A 25 14.67 -20.47 -4.05
C GLU A 25 14.28 -20.07 -2.62
N GLU A 26 15.21 -20.18 -1.68
CA GLU A 26 15.03 -19.75 -0.29
C GLU A 26 14.67 -18.26 -0.18
N ASN A 27 15.41 -17.38 -0.87
CA ASN A 27 15.13 -15.94 -0.86
C ASN A 27 13.79 -15.61 -1.50
N ILE A 28 13.38 -16.34 -2.54
CA ILE A 28 12.08 -16.19 -3.19
C ILE A 28 10.94 -16.62 -2.26
N ASN A 29 11.10 -17.74 -1.55
CA ASN A 29 10.09 -18.21 -0.60
C ASN A 29 9.95 -17.25 0.60
N LEU A 30 11.07 -16.74 1.12
CA LEU A 30 11.07 -15.69 2.15
C LEU A 30 10.34 -14.43 1.69
N PHE A 31 10.56 -14.01 0.44
CA PHE A 31 9.85 -12.88 -0.15
C PHE A 31 8.34 -13.10 -0.19
N PHE A 32 7.88 -14.24 -0.68
CA PHE A 32 6.44 -14.53 -0.75
C PHE A 32 5.79 -14.59 0.63
N ASN A 33 6.45 -15.22 1.60
CA ASN A 33 5.95 -15.28 2.97
C ASN A 33 5.85 -13.88 3.59
N GLU A 34 6.86 -13.04 3.37
CA GLU A 34 6.84 -11.67 3.88
C GLU A 34 5.72 -10.85 3.25
N VAL A 35 5.54 -10.96 1.93
CA VAL A 35 4.45 -10.29 1.21
C VAL A 35 3.08 -10.72 1.73
N ALA A 36 2.89 -12.03 1.96
CA ALA A 36 1.60 -12.58 2.37
C ALA A 36 1.25 -12.29 3.83
N MET A 37 2.24 -12.29 4.73
CA MET A 37 1.98 -12.33 6.17
C MET A 37 2.24 -10.99 6.88
N ASN A 38 3.15 -10.16 6.36
CA ASN A 38 3.71 -9.04 7.13
C ASN A 38 3.70 -7.70 6.36
N ALA A 39 3.73 -7.75 5.03
CA ALA A 39 3.88 -6.55 4.22
C ALA A 39 2.64 -5.66 4.23
N HIS A 40 2.88 -4.36 4.40
CA HIS A 40 1.87 -3.31 4.26
C HIS A 40 2.11 -2.55 2.96
N PHE A 41 1.09 -2.47 2.11
CA PHE A 41 1.17 -1.76 0.86
C PHE A 41 0.43 -0.44 0.93
N VAL A 42 0.98 0.56 0.24
CA VAL A 42 0.40 1.88 0.14
C VAL A 42 -0.18 2.06 -1.26
N CYS A 43 -1.41 2.55 -1.34
CA CYS A 43 -2.08 2.87 -2.60
C CYS A 43 -2.45 4.36 -2.64
N ILE A 44 -2.41 4.93 -3.85
CA ILE A 44 -2.94 6.28 -4.10
C ILE A 44 -4.46 6.20 -4.08
N ALA A 45 -5.06 6.94 -3.16
CA ALA A 45 -6.51 7.07 -3.05
C ALA A 45 -6.91 8.55 -3.09
N LYS A 46 -8.00 8.84 -3.79
CA LYS A 46 -8.70 10.10 -3.63
C LYS A 46 -10.01 9.80 -2.92
N ILE A 47 -10.22 10.47 -1.79
CA ILE A 47 -11.45 10.36 -1.01
C ILE A 47 -12.15 11.69 -1.16
N SER A 48 -13.42 11.69 -1.60
CA SER A 48 -14.18 12.92 -1.78
C SER A 48 -14.42 13.66 -0.46
N GLU A 49 -14.57 12.93 0.65
CA GLU A 49 -14.67 13.47 2.01
C GLU A 49 -13.83 12.67 3.01
N VAL A 50 -13.00 13.35 3.80
CA VAL A 50 -12.18 12.71 4.83
C VAL A 50 -13.08 12.04 5.88
N PRO A 51 -12.91 10.73 6.16
CA PRO A 51 -13.69 10.04 7.16
C PRO A 51 -13.62 10.72 8.53
N LYS A 52 -14.74 10.83 9.25
CA LYS A 52 -14.69 11.31 10.64
C LYS A 52 -14.32 10.15 11.55
N SER A 53 -13.34 10.41 12.40
CA SER A 53 -12.97 9.52 13.49
C SER A 53 -14.13 9.43 14.48
N THR A 54 -14.55 8.21 14.80
CA THR A 54 -15.54 7.93 15.83
C THR A 54 -14.84 7.75 17.17
N LYS A 55 -15.60 7.84 18.28
CA LYS A 55 -15.07 7.71 19.65
C LYS A 55 -14.37 6.36 19.91
N ASP A 56 -14.62 5.36 19.08
CA ASP A 56 -14.06 4.01 19.19
C ASP A 56 -12.78 3.82 18.34
N GLY A 57 -12.17 4.91 17.86
CA GLY A 57 -10.97 4.87 17.01
C GLY A 57 -11.23 4.36 15.58
N LYS A 58 -12.49 4.07 15.23
CA LYS A 58 -12.88 3.69 13.87
C LYS A 58 -13.14 4.93 13.03
N ASN A 59 -12.62 4.97 11.82
CA ASN A 59 -12.95 6.00 10.84
C ASN A 59 -14.22 5.59 10.09
N LYS A 60 -15.26 6.42 10.12
CA LYS A 60 -16.50 6.17 9.38
C LYS A 60 -16.60 7.11 8.18
N PHE A 61 -16.72 6.53 6.99
CA PHE A 61 -17.08 7.28 5.78
C PHE A 61 -18.46 7.90 5.98
N ILE A 62 -18.58 9.19 5.71
CA ILE A 62 -19.85 9.93 5.83
C ILE A 62 -20.51 9.89 4.46
N ASN A 63 -21.83 9.65 4.44
CA ASN A 63 -22.76 9.76 3.32
C ASN A 63 -22.12 9.88 1.92
N ASN A 64 -22.05 8.77 1.18
CA ASN A 64 -21.62 8.73 -0.23
C ASN A 64 -20.20 9.29 -0.49
N ALA A 65 -19.28 9.19 0.47
CA ALA A 65 -17.88 9.42 0.19
C ALA A 65 -17.37 8.43 -0.88
N ASP A 66 -16.92 8.97 -2.00
CA ASP A 66 -16.35 8.21 -3.11
C ASP A 66 -14.87 7.95 -2.82
N LEU A 67 -14.47 6.70 -3.03
CA LEU A 67 -13.08 6.26 -2.99
C LEU A 67 -12.61 5.96 -4.41
N ASP A 68 -11.83 6.87 -4.98
CA ASP A 68 -11.20 6.65 -6.28
C ASP A 68 -9.81 6.05 -6.04
N LEU A 69 -9.63 4.81 -6.48
CA LEU A 69 -8.33 4.15 -6.52
C LEU A 69 -7.78 4.21 -7.94
N GLN A 70 -6.47 4.46 -8.05
CA GLN A 70 -5.82 4.34 -9.34
C GLN A 70 -5.73 2.85 -9.73
N VAL A 71 -6.20 2.55 -10.94
CA VAL A 71 -6.20 1.20 -11.49
C VAL A 71 -5.51 1.13 -12.85
N VAL A 72 -4.96 -0.04 -13.14
CA VAL A 72 -4.45 -0.42 -14.46
C VAL A 72 -5.34 -1.56 -14.96
N THR A 73 -5.82 -1.45 -16.20
CA THR A 73 -6.59 -2.51 -16.85
C THR A 73 -5.71 -3.22 -17.86
N SER A 74 -5.67 -4.55 -17.82
CA SER A 74 -4.98 -5.37 -18.81
C SER A 74 -5.83 -5.61 -20.05
N ASP A 75 -5.20 -6.09 -21.13
CA ASP A 75 -5.88 -6.40 -22.40
C ASP A 75 -6.97 -7.48 -22.26
N ASP A 76 -6.87 -8.36 -21.25
CA ASP A 76 -7.89 -9.36 -20.92
C ASP A 76 -8.99 -8.85 -19.95
N GLY A 77 -9.00 -7.54 -19.66
CA GLY A 77 -10.02 -6.88 -18.85
C GLY A 77 -9.86 -7.02 -17.34
N LYS A 78 -8.74 -7.54 -16.85
CA LYS A 78 -8.47 -7.59 -15.40
C LYS A 78 -8.07 -6.22 -14.89
N ILE A 79 -8.53 -5.90 -13.68
CA ILE A 79 -8.27 -4.64 -13.00
C ILE A 79 -7.23 -4.88 -11.92
N TYR A 80 -6.16 -4.09 -11.95
CA TYR A 80 -5.07 -4.11 -10.99
C TYR A 80 -5.00 -2.79 -10.25
N TYR A 81 -4.83 -2.84 -8.93
CA TYR A 81 -4.64 -1.66 -8.11
C TYR A 81 -3.15 -1.38 -7.95
N THR A 82 -2.73 -0.15 -8.21
CA THR A 82 -1.34 0.24 -8.03
C THR A 82 -1.00 0.30 -6.54
N ALA A 83 -0.02 -0.50 -6.13
CA ALA A 83 0.41 -0.64 -4.75
C ALA A 83 1.93 -0.46 -4.63
N PHE A 84 2.36 0.22 -3.58
CA PHE A 84 3.76 0.55 -3.30
C PHE A 84 4.19 -0.06 -1.97
N SER A 85 5.46 -0.43 -1.85
CA SER A 85 6.02 -1.05 -0.64
C SER A 85 6.19 -0.06 0.53
N ASP A 86 6.14 1.24 0.25
CA ASP A 86 6.26 2.30 1.26
C ASP A 86 5.93 3.67 0.65
N ILE A 87 5.92 4.69 1.51
CA ILE A 87 5.63 6.08 1.15
C ILE A 87 6.73 6.75 0.30
N ILE A 88 7.97 6.26 0.34
CA ILE A 88 9.08 6.80 -0.46
C ILE A 88 8.91 6.37 -1.91
N GLU A 89 8.58 5.10 -2.15
CA GLU A 89 8.25 4.58 -3.48
C GLU A 89 6.99 5.26 -4.04
N LEU A 90 5.97 5.48 -3.21
CA LEU A 90 4.79 6.25 -3.59
C LEU A 90 5.17 7.66 -4.11
N LYS A 91 6.02 8.38 -3.36
CA LYS A 91 6.44 9.75 -3.71
C LYS A 91 7.23 9.82 -5.01
N LYS A 92 7.99 8.79 -5.38
CA LYS A 92 8.66 8.73 -6.69
C LYS A 92 7.67 8.67 -7.86
N TYR A 93 6.49 8.11 -7.61
CA TYR A 93 5.45 7.94 -8.63
C TYR A 93 4.56 9.19 -8.75
N ASN A 94 4.42 9.96 -7.66
CA ASN A 94 3.55 11.13 -7.64
C ASN A 94 4.08 12.19 -6.66
N ASP A 95 4.48 13.35 -7.21
CA ASP A 95 5.04 14.49 -6.46
C ASP A 95 3.96 15.42 -5.87
N ASP A 96 2.67 15.18 -6.14
CA ASP A 96 1.59 16.03 -5.64
C ASP A 96 1.18 15.60 -4.22
N ASP A 97 1.25 16.52 -3.25
CA ASP A 97 1.02 16.23 -1.82
C ASP A 97 -0.48 16.07 -1.47
N LYS A 98 -1.38 16.09 -2.46
CA LYS A 98 -2.84 16.19 -2.27
C LYS A 98 -3.61 14.86 -2.30
N PHE A 99 -2.94 13.72 -2.22
CA PHE A 99 -3.62 12.41 -2.20
C PHE A 99 -3.81 11.89 -0.79
N ASN A 100 -4.86 11.10 -0.62
CA ASN A 100 -5.03 10.29 0.58
C ASN A 100 -4.27 8.98 0.37
N ILE A 101 -3.73 8.45 1.45
CA ILE A 101 -3.01 7.19 1.45
C ILE A 101 -3.95 6.11 1.98
N ALA A 102 -4.22 5.09 1.15
CA ALA A 102 -4.82 3.85 1.61
C ALA A 102 -3.72 2.85 1.95
N VAL A 103 -3.82 2.22 3.11
CA VAL A 103 -2.89 1.21 3.59
C VAL A 103 -3.60 -0.13 3.52
N LEU A 104 -3.04 -1.04 2.73
CA LEU A 104 -3.58 -2.38 2.51
C LEU A 104 -2.62 -3.40 3.12
N ASN A 105 -3.18 -4.41 3.76
CA ASN A 105 -2.48 -5.62 4.15
C ASN A 105 -3.24 -6.82 3.58
N PHE A 106 -2.54 -7.92 3.40
CA PHE A 106 -3.20 -9.20 3.14
C PHE A 106 -3.53 -9.81 4.50
N GLU A 107 -4.75 -9.60 5.00
CA GLU A 107 -5.23 -10.39 6.14
C GLU A 107 -5.53 -11.82 5.67
N SER A 108 -4.94 -12.79 6.37
CA SER A 108 -5.26 -14.22 6.26
C SER A 108 -6.47 -14.60 7.11
#